data_AF-A0A4C1W9Q9-F1
#
_entry.id   AF-A0A4C1W9Q9-F1
#
_cell.length_a   1.000
_cell.length_b   1.000
_cell.length_c   1.000
_cell.angle_alpha   90.00
_cell.angle_beta   90.00
_cell.angle_gamma   90.00
#
_symmetry.space_group_name_H-M   'P 1'
#
loop_
_entity.id
_entity.type
_entity.pdbx_description
1 polymer ?
#
loop_
_entity_poly.entity_id
_entity_poly.type
_entity_poly.pdbx_seq_one_letter_code
_entity_poly.pdbx_strand_id
1 'polypeptide(L)'
;MDFNASSSFENENEGVSIAEHFLDFLDVKSTTGKNQTDVLLQELDELGLQIKDCRGQGYDNGSNMKVELVEVTEDPKANNEAQSVKNEISSYEFLLALCIWYDVLFAVNSVSKNLQAQKMHLGVASQLLQGLVQFFQKFKDEGFVAATLTARELGETLGVEPKFKEARQRKKRRMFEYEGEDEPMQESAEQTFKVEYFYVIADTAAQSLKRRFEQIASYDTMFGFLYHVKELKEIKEDKLFQKCTDLESFLSFEEEKDVCGRELFSELKVLREILPAEVVTAAGILRFMNRI
;
A
#
# COMPACT_ATOMS: atom_id res chain seq x y z
N MET A 1 -21.45 25.63 22.78
CA MET A 1 -20.90 24.27 22.90
C MET A 1 -19.50 24.36 22.36
N ASP A 2 -18.54 24.44 23.28
CA ASP A 2 -17.12 24.60 22.99
C ASP A 2 -16.57 23.29 22.41
N PHE A 3 -15.86 23.39 21.29
CA PHE A 3 -14.93 22.36 20.85
C PHE A 3 -13.53 22.97 20.85
N ASN A 4 -12.97 23.04 22.05
CA ASN A 4 -11.54 23.25 22.26
C ASN A 4 -10.86 21.88 22.14
N ALA A 5 -10.08 21.67 21.09
CA ALA A 5 -9.10 20.60 21.00
C ALA A 5 -7.74 21.21 20.69
N SER A 6 -7.18 21.90 21.68
CA SER A 6 -5.78 22.26 21.73
C SER A 6 -4.95 21.01 22.05
N SER A 7 -4.31 20.42 21.04
CA SER A 7 -3.18 19.52 21.26
C SER A 7 -1.89 20.32 21.03
N SER A 8 -1.39 20.92 22.10
CA SER A 8 -0.09 21.56 22.18
C SER A 8 1.02 20.51 22.10
N PHE A 9 1.69 20.43 20.95
CA PHE A 9 3.07 19.96 20.87
C PHE A 9 3.98 21.19 20.87
N GLU A 10 4.36 21.65 22.05
CA GLU A 10 5.43 22.62 22.19
C GLU A 10 6.77 21.87 22.08
N ASN A 11 7.35 21.92 20.88
CA ASN A 11 8.80 21.79 20.74
C ASN A 11 9.38 23.19 20.95
N GLU A 12 9.91 23.44 22.15
CA GLU A 12 10.80 24.57 22.37
C GLU A 12 12.11 24.34 21.60
N ASN A 13 12.10 24.80 20.36
CA ASN A 13 13.29 25.16 19.60
C ASN A 13 13.06 26.63 19.23
N GLU A 14 14.06 27.50 19.37
CA GLU A 14 14.06 28.85 18.75
C GLU A 14 14.13 28.71 17.22
N GLY A 15 13.07 28.15 16.65
CA GLY A 15 13.00 27.65 15.29
C GLY A 15 11.63 28.00 14.74
N VAL A 16 11.63 28.46 13.49
CA VAL A 16 10.44 28.87 12.74
C VAL A 16 9.32 27.83 12.91
N SER A 17 8.19 28.26 13.49
CA SER A 17 6.97 27.46 13.55
C SER A 17 6.19 27.64 12.26
N ILE A 18 5.89 26.54 11.57
CA ILE A 18 5.04 26.54 10.37
C ILE A 18 3.64 26.16 10.81
N ALA A 19 2.68 27.03 10.51
CA ALA A 19 1.26 26.82 10.79
C ALA A 19 0.45 27.02 9.50
N GLU A 20 -0.57 26.19 9.31
CA GLU A 20 -1.54 26.33 8.22
C GLU A 20 -2.82 26.95 8.76
N HIS A 21 -3.26 28.04 8.12
CA HIS A 21 -4.48 28.74 8.46
C HIS A 21 -5.37 28.86 7.23
N PHE A 22 -6.62 28.43 7.38
CA PHE A 22 -7.67 28.80 6.44
C PHE A 22 -8.05 30.27 6.68
N LEU A 23 -8.05 31.09 5.63
CA LEU A 23 -8.37 32.51 5.72
C LEU A 23 -9.87 32.74 5.58
N ASP A 24 -10.42 32.64 4.36
CA ASP A 24 -11.86 32.80 4.13
C ASP A 24 -12.30 32.27 2.75
N PHE A 25 -13.62 32.26 2.51
CA PHE A 25 -14.23 32.14 1.19
C PHE A 25 -14.57 33.51 0.63
N LEU A 26 -13.97 33.84 -0.52
CA LEU A 26 -14.23 35.11 -1.20
C LEU A 26 -15.28 34.95 -2.29
N ASP A 27 -16.33 35.78 -2.24
CA ASP A 27 -17.32 35.85 -3.30
C ASP A 27 -16.77 36.64 -4.49
N VAL A 28 -16.62 35.97 -5.64
CA VAL A 28 -16.03 36.55 -6.85
C VAL A 28 -17.11 36.69 -7.92
N LYS A 29 -17.40 37.94 -8.31
CA LYS A 29 -18.47 38.27 -9.27
C LYS A 29 -18.11 37.95 -10.73
N SER A 30 -16.82 37.78 -11.05
CA SER A 30 -16.33 37.49 -12.40
C SER A 30 -15.10 36.58 -12.38
N THR A 31 -15.05 35.57 -13.23
CA THR A 31 -13.91 34.65 -13.36
C THR A 31 -12.76 35.22 -14.19
N THR A 32 -12.80 36.49 -14.57
CA THR A 32 -11.68 37.12 -15.28
C THR A 32 -10.47 37.22 -14.35
N GLY A 33 -9.27 36.93 -14.87
CA GLY A 33 -8.04 37.01 -14.07
C GLY A 33 -7.82 38.37 -13.42
N LYS A 34 -8.29 39.45 -14.06
CA LYS A 34 -8.29 40.80 -13.48
C LYS A 34 -9.18 40.88 -12.23
N ASN A 35 -10.42 40.43 -12.30
CA ASN A 35 -11.33 40.50 -11.15
C ASN A 35 -10.85 39.64 -9.98
N GLN A 36 -10.32 38.45 -10.25
CA GLN A 36 -9.73 37.59 -9.22
C GLN A 36 -8.52 38.24 -8.54
N THR A 37 -7.66 38.90 -9.33
CA THR A 37 -6.50 39.62 -8.80
C THR A 37 -6.94 40.78 -7.91
N ASP A 38 -7.92 41.57 -8.37
CA ASP A 38 -8.42 42.74 -7.62
C ASP A 38 -9.06 42.31 -6.29
N VAL A 39 -9.87 41.25 -6.27
CA VAL A 39 -10.51 40.71 -5.06
C VAL A 39 -9.47 40.15 -4.08
N LEU A 40 -8.47 39.40 -4.57
CA LEU A 40 -7.42 38.86 -3.73
C LEU A 40 -6.57 39.96 -3.08
N LEU A 41 -6.18 40.98 -3.85
CA LEU A 41 -5.38 42.10 -3.33
C LEU A 41 -6.15 42.89 -2.27
N GLN A 42 -7.44 43.12 -2.49
CA GLN A 42 -8.29 43.79 -1.51
C GLN A 42 -8.36 42.99 -0.19
N GLU A 43 -8.59 41.68 -0.26
CA GLU A 43 -8.67 40.84 0.95
C GLU A 43 -7.34 40.78 1.71
N LEU A 44 -6.22 40.64 0.99
CA LEU A 44 -4.90 40.65 1.63
C LEU A 44 -4.62 41.97 2.34
N ASP A 45 -5.03 43.11 1.76
CA ASP A 45 -4.93 44.42 2.40
C ASP A 45 -5.83 44.51 3.64
N GLU A 46 -7.07 43.98 3.58
CA GLU A 46 -7.99 43.92 4.73
C GLU A 46 -7.45 43.07 5.88
N LEU A 47 -6.77 41.97 5.57
CA LEU A 47 -6.08 41.10 6.54
C LEU A 47 -4.71 41.63 6.98
N GLY A 48 -4.24 42.75 6.42
CA GLY A 48 -2.94 43.34 6.72
C GLY A 48 -1.73 42.52 6.23
N LEU A 49 -1.94 41.64 5.24
CA LEU A 49 -0.93 40.77 4.65
C LEU A 49 -0.29 41.42 3.43
N GLN A 50 1.00 41.76 3.53
CA GLN A 50 1.71 42.40 2.43
C GLN A 50 2.06 41.37 1.35
N ILE A 51 1.54 41.55 0.13
CA ILE A 51 1.74 40.63 -1.00
C ILE A 51 3.22 40.29 -1.29
N LYS A 52 4.14 41.23 -1.03
CA LYS A 52 5.60 41.03 -1.20
C LYS A 52 6.16 39.92 -0.31
N ASP A 53 5.51 39.65 0.83
CA ASP A 53 5.89 38.66 1.83
C ASP A 53 5.14 37.35 1.61
N CYS A 54 4.14 37.33 0.73
CA CYS A 54 3.41 36.12 0.34
C CYS A 54 4.18 35.34 -0.74
N ARG A 55 4.13 34.00 -0.65
CA ARG A 55 4.56 33.08 -1.71
C ARG A 55 3.41 32.09 -1.91
N GLY A 56 2.91 32.00 -3.14
CA GLY A 56 1.70 31.23 -3.44
C GLY A 56 1.94 30.19 -4.53
N GLN A 57 1.23 29.08 -4.42
CA GLN A 57 0.95 28.16 -5.53
C GLN A 57 -0.51 28.36 -5.92
N GLY A 58 -0.78 28.57 -7.21
CA GLY A 58 -2.13 28.65 -7.74
C GLY A 58 -2.55 27.31 -8.33
N TYR A 59 -3.75 26.83 -7.96
CA TYR A 59 -4.36 25.64 -8.56
C TYR A 59 -5.38 26.09 -9.60
N ASP A 60 -5.29 25.58 -10.83
CA ASP A 60 -6.09 25.99 -11.99
C ASP A 60 -7.39 25.19 -12.17
N ASN A 61 -7.88 24.56 -11.10
CA ASN A 61 -9.09 23.73 -11.12
C ASN A 61 -10.42 24.52 -10.98
N GLY A 62 -10.39 25.85 -11.08
CA GLY A 62 -11.58 26.70 -10.94
C GLY A 62 -12.71 26.34 -11.91
N SER A 63 -12.37 25.90 -13.13
CA SER A 63 -13.35 25.43 -14.14
C SER A 63 -14.13 24.18 -13.69
N ASN A 64 -13.53 23.34 -12.83
CA ASN A 64 -14.13 22.13 -12.29
C ASN A 64 -14.81 22.36 -10.92
N MET A 65 -14.64 23.53 -10.30
CA MET A 65 -15.19 23.91 -9.00
C MET A 65 -16.53 24.66 -9.10
N LYS A 66 -17.08 24.87 -10.32
CA LYS A 66 -18.51 25.18 -10.48
C LYS A 66 -19.32 23.95 -10.06
N VAL A 67 -19.49 23.80 -8.75
CA VAL A 67 -20.47 22.88 -8.17
C VAL A 67 -21.83 23.53 -8.36
N GLU A 68 -22.36 23.44 -9.57
CA GLU A 68 -23.80 23.42 -9.74
C GLU A 68 -24.26 22.10 -9.14
N LEU A 69 -24.99 22.18 -8.02
CA LEU A 69 -25.71 21.06 -7.43
C LEU A 69 -26.65 20.50 -8.49
N VAL A 70 -26.21 19.51 -9.27
CA VAL A 70 -26.99 18.61 -10.13
C VAL A 70 -28.27 19.26 -10.68
N GLU A 71 -28.12 20.32 -11.48
CA GLU A 71 -29.12 20.70 -12.47
C GLU A 71 -28.36 21.00 -13.76
N VAL A 72 -28.11 19.93 -14.51
CA VAL A 72 -27.74 19.90 -15.94
C VAL A 72 -26.77 21.00 -16.37
N THR A 73 -25.46 20.69 -16.38
CA THR A 73 -24.52 21.47 -17.18
C THR A 73 -25.05 21.56 -18.62
N GLU A 74 -25.18 22.78 -19.17
CA GLU A 74 -25.62 22.98 -20.56
C GLU A 74 -24.63 22.38 -21.57
N ASP A 75 -23.39 22.09 -21.14
CA ASP A 75 -22.39 21.40 -21.96
C ASP A 75 -22.77 19.91 -22.12
N PRO A 76 -23.22 19.50 -23.33
CA PRO A 76 -23.61 18.13 -23.58
C PRO A 76 -22.43 17.16 -23.43
N LYS A 77 -21.18 17.63 -23.59
CA LYS A 77 -20.00 16.80 -23.44
C LYS A 77 -19.77 16.43 -21.97
N ALA A 78 -19.73 17.42 -21.09
CA ALA A 78 -19.59 17.20 -19.65
C ALA A 78 -20.71 16.31 -19.08
N ASN A 79 -21.95 16.50 -19.54
CA ASN A 79 -23.08 15.68 -19.08
C ASN A 79 -22.97 14.22 -19.57
N ASN A 80 -22.58 14.01 -20.83
CA ASN A 80 -22.33 12.67 -21.36
C ASN A 80 -21.16 11.97 -20.65
N GLU A 81 -20.08 12.69 -20.33
CA GLU A 81 -18.93 12.16 -19.58
C GLU A 81 -19.33 11.76 -18.16
N ALA A 82 -20.04 12.64 -17.43
CA ALA A 82 -20.53 12.34 -16.08
C ALA A 82 -21.49 11.14 -16.08
N GLN A 83 -22.40 11.06 -17.05
CA GLN A 83 -23.32 9.93 -17.18
C GLN A 83 -22.58 8.62 -17.51
N SER A 84 -21.52 8.68 -18.33
CA SER A 84 -20.65 7.54 -18.61
C SER A 84 -19.97 7.02 -17.34
N VAL A 85 -19.36 7.91 -16.56
CA VAL A 85 -18.70 7.55 -15.28
C VAL A 85 -19.70 6.95 -14.30
N LYS A 86 -20.90 7.52 -14.19
CA LYS A 86 -21.99 6.98 -13.35
C LYS A 86 -22.33 5.55 -13.75
N ASN A 87 -22.46 5.27 -15.05
CA ASN A 87 -22.77 3.94 -15.55
C ASN A 87 -21.63 2.93 -15.31
N GLU A 88 -20.37 3.39 -15.34
CA GLU A 88 -19.21 2.55 -15.01
C GLU A 88 -19.11 2.26 -13.51
N ILE A 89 -19.27 3.26 -12.65
CA ILE A 89 -19.23 3.08 -11.18
C ILE A 89 -20.38 2.21 -10.69
N SER A 90 -21.53 2.25 -11.38
CA SER A 90 -22.70 1.42 -11.05
C SER A 90 -22.64 0.03 -11.69
N SER A 91 -21.54 -0.34 -12.36
CA SER A 91 -21.40 -1.64 -13.00
C SER A 91 -21.04 -2.74 -12.01
N TYR A 92 -21.43 -3.97 -12.33
CA TYR A 92 -21.04 -5.13 -11.56
C TYR A 92 -19.53 -5.36 -11.60
N GLU A 93 -18.86 -5.09 -12.73
CA GLU A 93 -17.40 -5.21 -12.84
C GLU A 93 -16.69 -4.28 -11.86
N PHE A 94 -17.17 -3.04 -11.72
CA PHE A 94 -16.62 -2.07 -10.77
C PHE A 94 -16.84 -2.51 -9.32
N LEU A 95 -18.03 -3.02 -9.00
CA LEU A 95 -18.33 -3.53 -7.66
C LEU A 95 -17.43 -4.72 -7.29
N LEU A 96 -17.27 -5.68 -8.21
CA LEU A 96 -16.38 -6.82 -8.03
C LEU A 96 -14.91 -6.38 -7.89
N ALA A 97 -14.47 -5.42 -8.71
CA ALA A 97 -13.16 -4.81 -8.58
C ALA A 97 -12.93 -4.16 -7.20
N LEU A 98 -13.96 -3.51 -6.64
CA LEU A 98 -13.95 -2.92 -5.31
C LEU A 98 -13.78 -3.98 -4.21
N CYS A 99 -14.52 -5.09 -4.29
CA CYS A 99 -14.37 -6.21 -3.36
C CYS A 99 -12.94 -6.78 -3.39
N ILE A 100 -12.40 -7.02 -4.60
CA ILE A 100 -11.03 -7.52 -4.79
C ILE A 100 -10.01 -6.55 -4.17
N TRP A 101 -10.13 -5.25 -4.46
CA TRP A 101 -9.21 -4.24 -3.92
C TRP A 101 -9.31 -4.12 -2.40
N TYR A 102 -10.51 -4.23 -1.84
CA TYR A 102 -10.70 -4.21 -0.40
C TYR A 102 -9.90 -5.32 0.28
N ASP A 103 -10.02 -6.57 -0.19
CA ASP A 103 -9.30 -7.72 0.39
C ASP A 103 -7.78 -7.54 0.33
N VAL A 104 -7.28 -7.09 -0.83
CA VAL A 104 -5.85 -6.80 -1.05
C VAL A 104 -5.35 -5.70 -0.12
N LEU A 105 -6.04 -4.56 -0.10
CA LEU A 105 -5.62 -3.40 0.70
C LEU A 105 -5.76 -3.67 2.19
N PHE A 106 -6.80 -4.38 2.61
CA PHE A 106 -7.00 -4.75 4.01
C PHE A 106 -5.86 -5.62 4.53
N ALA A 107 -5.49 -6.66 3.79
CA ALA A 107 -4.37 -7.54 4.15
C ALA A 107 -3.04 -6.76 4.23
N VAL A 108 -2.74 -5.94 3.22
CA VAL A 108 -1.51 -5.12 3.17
C VAL A 108 -1.49 -4.08 4.29
N ASN A 109 -2.59 -3.39 4.55
CA ASN A 109 -2.71 -2.37 5.59
C ASN A 109 -2.50 -2.97 6.99
N SER A 110 -3.08 -4.15 7.24
CA SER A 110 -2.88 -4.87 8.51
C SER A 110 -1.39 -5.13 8.78
N VAL A 111 -0.67 -5.67 7.79
CA VAL A 111 0.78 -5.92 7.91
C VAL A 111 1.57 -4.62 8.03
N SER A 112 1.23 -3.60 7.24
CA SER A 112 1.87 -2.27 7.28
C SER A 112 1.79 -1.62 8.66
N LYS A 113 0.61 -1.64 9.29
CA LYS A 113 0.42 -1.13 10.66
C LYS A 113 1.26 -1.88 11.68
N ASN A 114 1.35 -3.21 11.55
CA ASN A 114 2.20 -4.00 12.43
C ASN A 114 3.67 -3.62 12.26
N LEU A 115 4.17 -3.49 11.02
CA LEU A 115 5.56 -3.13 10.74
C LEU A 115 5.97 -1.77 11.31
N GLN A 116 5.03 -0.85 11.47
CA GLN A 116 5.27 0.48 12.05
C GLN A 116 5.23 0.50 13.59
N ALA A 117 4.99 -0.63 14.25
CA ALA A 117 4.95 -0.69 15.71
C ALA A 117 6.34 -0.42 16.32
N GLN A 118 6.40 0.35 17.40
CA GLN A 118 7.66 0.71 18.07
C GLN A 118 8.47 -0.50 18.57
N LYS A 119 7.78 -1.62 18.89
CA LYS A 119 8.40 -2.87 19.36
C LYS A 119 8.64 -3.89 18.24
N MET A 120 8.54 -3.46 16.97
CA MET A 120 8.78 -4.32 15.82
C MET A 120 10.25 -4.75 15.77
N HIS A 121 10.47 -6.03 15.48
CA HIS A 121 11.80 -6.60 15.31
C HIS A 121 11.83 -7.48 14.06
N LEU A 122 13.02 -7.65 13.49
CA LEU A 122 13.23 -8.20 12.16
C LEU A 122 12.62 -9.61 11.98
N GLY A 123 12.73 -10.48 12.98
CA GLY A 123 12.14 -11.82 12.95
C GLY A 123 10.61 -11.81 12.83
N VAL A 124 9.91 -11.01 13.64
CA VAL A 124 8.44 -10.87 13.52
C VAL A 124 8.05 -10.17 12.22
N ALA A 125 8.82 -9.20 11.76
CA ALA A 125 8.61 -8.58 10.46
C ALA A 125 8.71 -9.62 9.33
N SER A 126 9.74 -10.47 9.34
CA SER A 126 9.94 -11.58 8.38
C SER A 126 8.73 -12.52 8.36
N GLN A 127 8.23 -12.93 9.53
CA GLN A 127 7.06 -13.80 9.65
C GLN A 127 5.77 -13.16 9.11
N LEU A 128 5.52 -11.88 9.44
CA LEU A 128 4.35 -11.16 8.94
C LEU A 128 4.36 -11.02 7.42
N LEU A 129 5.54 -10.74 6.85
CA LEU A 129 5.74 -10.63 5.42
C LEU A 129 5.58 -11.98 4.71
N GLN A 130 6.11 -13.05 5.30
CA GLN A 130 5.90 -14.41 4.80
C GLN A 130 4.42 -14.79 4.82
N GLY A 131 3.71 -14.43 5.89
CA GLY A 131 2.26 -14.60 6.00
C GLY A 131 1.50 -13.84 4.90
N LEU A 132 1.92 -12.61 4.58
CA LEU A 132 1.34 -11.83 3.49
C LEU A 132 1.55 -12.48 2.12
N VAL A 133 2.74 -13.04 1.87
CA VAL A 133 3.01 -13.79 0.62
C VAL A 133 2.13 -15.03 0.52
N GLN A 134 1.96 -15.78 1.62
CA GLN A 134 1.04 -16.93 1.66
C GLN A 134 -0.42 -16.53 1.45
N PHE A 135 -0.83 -15.38 1.97
CA PHE A 135 -2.16 -14.83 1.71
C PHE A 135 -2.37 -14.62 0.21
N PHE A 136 -1.45 -13.98 -0.51
CA PHE A 136 -1.62 -13.77 -1.95
C PHE A 136 -1.63 -15.07 -2.76
N GLN A 137 -0.89 -16.09 -2.32
CA GLN A 137 -0.95 -17.42 -2.94
C GLN A 137 -2.36 -18.03 -2.80
N LYS A 138 -2.93 -18.04 -1.59
CA LYS A 138 -4.30 -18.52 -1.37
C LYS A 138 -5.35 -17.64 -2.05
N PHE A 139 -5.12 -16.33 -2.06
CA PHE A 139 -5.99 -15.37 -2.72
C PHE A 139 -6.12 -15.69 -4.20
N LYS A 140 -5.04 -16.06 -4.90
CA LYS A 140 -5.12 -16.47 -6.31
C LYS A 140 -6.04 -17.68 -6.55
N ASP A 141 -6.09 -18.62 -5.61
CA ASP A 141 -6.85 -19.86 -5.76
C ASP A 141 -8.33 -19.66 -5.42
N GLU A 142 -8.62 -18.98 -4.30
CA GLU A 142 -9.96 -18.91 -3.70
C GLU A 142 -10.57 -17.50 -3.74
N GLY A 143 -9.74 -16.46 -3.83
CA GLY A 143 -10.13 -15.06 -3.67
C GLY A 143 -11.11 -14.57 -4.73
N PHE A 144 -11.01 -15.07 -5.97
CA PHE A 144 -11.97 -14.70 -7.02
C PHE A 144 -13.39 -15.16 -6.69
N VAL A 145 -13.52 -16.40 -6.21
CA VAL A 145 -14.82 -16.99 -5.84
C VAL A 145 -15.40 -16.26 -4.64
N ALA A 146 -14.58 -16.00 -3.62
CA ALA A 146 -14.99 -15.25 -2.44
C ALA A 146 -15.46 -13.83 -2.80
N ALA A 147 -14.67 -13.08 -3.56
CA ALA A 147 -15.01 -11.72 -3.98
C ALA A 147 -16.29 -11.68 -4.84
N THR A 148 -16.52 -12.70 -5.68
CA THR A 148 -17.73 -12.83 -6.51
C THR A 148 -18.98 -13.05 -5.66
N LEU A 149 -18.90 -13.88 -4.61
CA LEU A 149 -20.02 -14.07 -3.68
C LEU A 149 -20.36 -12.76 -2.95
N THR A 150 -19.35 -12.07 -2.40
CA THR A 150 -19.56 -10.79 -1.72
C THR A 150 -20.08 -9.71 -2.67
N ALA A 151 -19.58 -9.64 -3.89
CA ALA A 151 -20.05 -8.68 -4.89
C ALA A 151 -21.51 -8.94 -5.30
N ARG A 152 -21.96 -10.20 -5.35
CA ARG A 152 -23.37 -10.53 -5.61
C ARG A 152 -24.29 -10.07 -4.49
N GLU A 153 -23.93 -10.35 -3.24
CA GLU A 153 -24.70 -9.92 -2.05
C GLU A 153 -24.78 -8.39 -1.95
N LEU A 154 -23.66 -7.69 -2.21
CA LEU A 154 -23.63 -6.23 -2.26
C LEU A 154 -24.43 -5.68 -3.44
N GLY A 155 -24.37 -6.34 -4.60
CA GLY A 155 -25.11 -5.96 -5.80
C GLY A 155 -26.62 -6.02 -5.58
N GLU A 156 -27.12 -7.08 -4.96
CA GLU A 156 -28.53 -7.22 -4.57
C GLU A 156 -28.97 -6.08 -3.63
N THR A 157 -28.12 -5.72 -2.67
CA THR A 157 -28.38 -4.63 -1.72
C THR A 157 -28.42 -3.26 -2.41
N LEU A 158 -27.55 -3.04 -3.40
CA LEU A 158 -27.42 -1.77 -4.12
C LEU A 158 -28.31 -1.68 -5.38
N GLY A 159 -29.05 -2.73 -5.71
CA GLY A 159 -29.87 -2.80 -6.92
C GLY A 159 -29.06 -2.92 -8.21
N VAL A 160 -27.82 -3.42 -8.14
CA VAL A 160 -26.94 -3.67 -9.29
C VAL A 160 -27.10 -5.13 -9.72
N GLU A 161 -27.52 -5.35 -10.96
CA GLU A 161 -27.68 -6.71 -11.50
C GLU A 161 -26.28 -7.37 -11.66
N PRO A 162 -26.06 -8.59 -11.11
CA PRO A 162 -24.76 -9.25 -11.13
C PRO A 162 -24.46 -9.89 -12.49
N LYS A 163 -24.33 -9.06 -13.51
CA LYS A 163 -24.04 -9.45 -14.89
C LYS A 163 -22.89 -8.63 -15.45
N PHE A 164 -21.98 -9.32 -16.14
CA PHE A 164 -20.93 -8.69 -16.92
C PHE A 164 -21.50 -8.08 -18.20
N LYS A 165 -20.96 -6.93 -18.62
CA LYS A 165 -21.29 -6.29 -19.89
C LYS A 165 -20.76 -7.16 -21.03
N GLU A 166 -21.65 -7.60 -21.91
CA GLU A 166 -21.24 -8.37 -23.09
C GLU A 166 -20.62 -7.45 -24.14
N ALA A 167 -19.33 -7.67 -24.47
CA ALA A 167 -18.69 -6.98 -25.57
C ALA A 167 -19.24 -7.49 -26.92
N ARG A 168 -19.59 -6.56 -27.83
CA ARG A 168 -20.03 -6.93 -29.18
C ARG A 168 -18.89 -7.63 -29.92
N GLN A 169 -19.11 -8.89 -30.30
CA GLN A 169 -18.13 -9.64 -31.08
C GLN A 169 -18.05 -9.11 -32.51
N ARG A 170 -16.85 -8.73 -32.94
CA ARG A 170 -16.59 -8.29 -34.31
C ARG A 170 -16.41 -9.52 -35.20
N LYS A 171 -17.39 -9.79 -36.06
CA LYS A 171 -17.22 -10.80 -37.12
C LYS A 171 -16.21 -10.29 -38.15
N LYS A 172 -15.15 -11.06 -38.42
CA LYS A 172 -14.29 -10.81 -39.57
C LYS A 172 -15.10 -11.07 -40.85
N ARG A 173 -15.00 -10.14 -41.79
CA ARG A 173 -15.61 -10.28 -43.10
C ARG A 173 -14.83 -11.35 -43.87
N ARG A 174 -15.51 -12.37 -44.40
CA ARG A 174 -14.89 -13.33 -45.31
C ARG A 174 -14.66 -12.70 -46.68
N MET A 175 -13.55 -13.03 -47.31
CA MET A 175 -13.25 -12.55 -48.66
C MET A 175 -13.77 -13.53 -49.71
N PHE A 176 -13.75 -14.83 -49.41
CA PHE A 176 -14.19 -15.89 -50.32
C PHE A 176 -15.07 -16.94 -49.62
N GLU A 177 -16.00 -17.54 -50.36
CA GLU A 177 -16.97 -18.52 -49.82
C GLU A 177 -16.34 -19.86 -49.39
N TYR A 178 -15.16 -20.20 -49.91
CA TYR A 178 -14.44 -21.42 -49.52
C TYR A 178 -13.62 -21.27 -48.23
N GLU A 179 -13.52 -20.05 -47.66
CA GLU A 179 -12.85 -19.80 -46.39
C GLU A 179 -13.76 -20.25 -45.22
N GLY A 180 -13.20 -21.05 -44.31
CA GLY A 180 -13.87 -21.43 -43.06
C GLY A 180 -14.19 -20.19 -42.22
N GLU A 181 -15.25 -20.25 -41.40
CA GLU A 181 -15.48 -19.17 -40.44
C GLU A 181 -14.40 -19.23 -39.34
N ASP A 182 -13.62 -18.16 -39.21
CA ASP A 182 -12.85 -17.90 -37.99
C ASP A 182 -13.85 -17.63 -36.86
N GLU A 183 -14.21 -18.67 -36.08
CA GLU A 183 -14.94 -18.49 -34.83
C GLU A 183 -13.97 -17.98 -33.76
N PRO A 184 -14.15 -16.77 -33.23
CA PRO A 184 -13.32 -16.30 -32.12
C PRO A 184 -13.55 -17.21 -30.91
N MET A 185 -12.46 -17.57 -30.22
CA MET A 185 -12.51 -18.36 -28.99
C MET A 185 -13.45 -17.66 -27.99
N GLN A 186 -14.57 -18.30 -27.62
CA GLN A 186 -15.56 -17.74 -26.72
C GLN A 186 -15.09 -17.88 -25.27
N GLU A 187 -14.35 -16.90 -24.76
CA GLU A 187 -14.18 -16.75 -23.32
C GLU A 187 -15.39 -16.00 -22.75
N SER A 188 -15.95 -16.52 -21.65
CA SER A 188 -16.97 -15.79 -20.89
C SER A 188 -16.38 -14.47 -20.39
N ALA A 189 -17.16 -13.39 -20.41
CA ALA A 189 -16.72 -12.08 -19.88
C ALA A 189 -16.20 -12.18 -18.43
N GLU A 190 -16.74 -13.13 -17.64
CA GLU A 190 -16.25 -13.45 -16.30
C GLU A 190 -14.84 -14.05 -16.32
N GLN A 191 -14.54 -14.95 -17.27
CA GLN A 191 -13.20 -15.53 -17.41
C GLN A 191 -12.20 -14.50 -17.91
N THR A 192 -12.60 -13.66 -18.87
CA THR A 192 -11.77 -12.54 -19.32
C THR A 192 -11.44 -11.61 -18.17
N PHE A 193 -12.44 -11.19 -17.37
CA PHE A 193 -12.20 -10.38 -16.18
C PHE A 193 -11.29 -11.09 -15.16
N LYS A 194 -11.51 -12.40 -14.93
CA LYS A 194 -10.65 -13.18 -14.03
C LYS A 194 -9.19 -13.19 -14.47
N VAL A 195 -8.94 -13.36 -15.77
CA VAL A 195 -7.59 -13.46 -16.32
C VAL A 195 -6.93 -12.09 -16.45
N GLU A 196 -7.59 -11.13 -17.08
CA GLU A 196 -7.03 -9.83 -17.42
C GLU A 196 -6.99 -8.86 -16.24
N TYR A 197 -7.88 -9.02 -15.27
CA TYR A 197 -7.95 -8.14 -14.11
C TYR A 197 -7.47 -8.85 -12.83
N PHE A 198 -8.19 -9.88 -12.40
CA PHE A 198 -7.95 -10.47 -11.08
C PHE A 198 -6.55 -11.09 -10.95
N TYR A 199 -6.13 -11.96 -11.89
CA TYR A 199 -4.80 -12.55 -11.83
C TYR A 199 -3.70 -11.50 -11.99
N VAL A 200 -3.90 -10.49 -12.84
CA VAL A 200 -2.94 -9.39 -13.01
C VAL A 200 -2.73 -8.62 -11.70
N ILE A 201 -3.80 -8.27 -10.98
CA ILE A 201 -3.70 -7.59 -9.69
C ILE A 201 -3.02 -8.48 -8.64
N ALA A 202 -3.47 -9.73 -8.49
CA ALA A 202 -2.93 -10.64 -7.48
C ALA A 202 -1.44 -10.92 -7.72
N ASP A 203 -1.04 -11.18 -8.97
CA ASP A 203 0.35 -11.45 -9.33
C ASP A 203 1.25 -10.22 -9.21
N THR A 204 0.76 -9.06 -9.65
CA THR A 204 1.52 -7.80 -9.53
C THR A 204 1.75 -7.44 -8.07
N ALA A 205 0.74 -7.60 -7.21
CA ALA A 205 0.87 -7.38 -5.78
C ALA A 205 1.86 -8.39 -5.15
N ALA A 206 1.71 -9.68 -5.42
CA ALA A 206 2.60 -10.72 -4.90
C ALA A 206 4.06 -10.50 -5.31
N GLN A 207 4.32 -10.20 -6.58
CA GLN A 207 5.67 -9.94 -7.09
C GLN A 207 6.27 -8.66 -6.51
N SER A 208 5.48 -7.59 -6.41
CA SER A 208 5.94 -6.33 -5.82
C SER A 208 6.33 -6.49 -4.37
N LEU A 209 5.54 -7.24 -3.58
CA LEU A 209 5.84 -7.54 -2.19
C LEU A 209 7.09 -8.43 -2.08
N LYS A 210 7.17 -9.50 -2.88
CA LYS A 210 8.32 -10.40 -2.88
C LYS A 210 9.63 -9.64 -3.16
N ARG A 211 9.65 -8.76 -4.16
CA ARG A 211 10.83 -7.93 -4.49
C ARG A 211 11.18 -6.96 -3.36
N ARG A 212 10.19 -6.25 -2.80
CA ARG A 212 10.42 -5.27 -1.72
C ARG A 212 10.99 -5.91 -0.45
N PHE A 213 10.65 -7.17 -0.19
CA PHE A 213 11.01 -7.85 1.05
C PHE A 213 12.10 -8.91 0.89
N GLU A 214 12.71 -9.01 -0.29
CA GLU A 214 13.83 -9.92 -0.56
C GLU A 214 15.03 -9.62 0.34
N GLN A 215 15.31 -8.32 0.57
CA GLN A 215 16.39 -7.90 1.48
C GLN A 215 16.11 -8.29 2.93
N ILE A 216 14.88 -8.10 3.42
CA ILE A 216 14.52 -8.51 4.79
C ILE A 216 14.69 -10.02 4.94
N ALA A 217 14.31 -10.81 3.93
CA ALA A 217 14.50 -12.25 3.94
C ALA A 217 15.98 -12.67 3.88
N SER A 218 16.83 -11.94 3.14
CA SER A 218 18.27 -12.23 3.11
C SER A 218 18.93 -11.91 4.46
N TYR A 219 18.58 -10.78 5.09
CA TYR A 219 19.03 -10.44 6.43
C TYR A 219 18.50 -11.44 7.47
N ASP A 220 17.27 -11.91 7.34
CA ASP A 220 16.69 -12.99 8.17
C ASP A 220 17.45 -14.30 8.02
N THR A 221 17.87 -14.64 6.81
CA THR A 221 18.65 -15.85 6.56
C THR A 221 20.02 -15.80 7.23
N MET A 222 20.71 -14.66 7.07
CA MET A 222 22.08 -14.45 7.57
C MET A 222 22.14 -14.21 9.07
N PHE A 223 21.34 -13.28 9.59
CA PHE A 223 21.39 -12.85 10.99
C PHE A 223 20.31 -13.50 11.86
N GLY A 224 19.32 -14.19 11.26
CA GLY A 224 18.15 -14.81 11.92
C GLY A 224 18.43 -15.49 13.24
N PHE A 225 19.47 -16.31 13.22
CA PHE A 225 19.87 -17.16 14.33
C PHE A 225 20.32 -16.36 15.57
N LEU A 226 20.68 -15.08 15.43
CA LEU A 226 21.07 -14.21 16.54
C LEU A 226 19.86 -13.63 17.28
N TYR A 227 18.73 -13.42 16.60
CA TYR A 227 17.52 -12.83 17.21
C TYR A 227 16.38 -13.82 17.44
N HIS A 228 16.40 -14.99 16.79
CA HIS A 228 15.49 -16.09 17.11
C HIS A 228 16.03 -16.90 18.30
N VAL A 229 15.90 -16.34 19.52
CA VAL A 229 16.48 -16.92 20.75
C VAL A 229 16.04 -18.36 21.00
N LYS A 230 14.79 -18.70 20.65
CA LYS A 230 14.28 -20.07 20.75
C LYS A 230 15.04 -21.01 19.80
N GLU A 231 15.19 -20.61 18.55
CA GLU A 231 15.93 -21.39 17.54
C GLU A 231 17.40 -21.52 17.91
N LEU A 232 18.01 -20.47 18.48
CA LEU A 232 19.40 -20.49 18.94
C LEU A 232 19.65 -21.51 20.06
N LYS A 233 18.67 -21.76 20.93
CA LYS A 233 18.78 -22.78 22.01
C LYS A 233 18.67 -24.20 21.47
N GLU A 234 17.93 -24.39 20.39
CA GLU A 234 17.60 -25.72 19.83
C GLU A 234 18.49 -26.12 18.63
N ILE A 235 19.20 -25.17 18.04
CA ILE A 235 20.03 -25.42 16.85
C ILE A 235 21.17 -26.39 17.18
N LYS A 236 21.36 -27.38 16.30
CA LYS A 236 22.47 -28.33 16.38
C LYS A 236 23.81 -27.61 16.20
N GLU A 237 24.84 -28.07 16.91
CA GLU A 237 26.17 -27.45 16.88
C GLU A 237 26.75 -27.34 15.47
N ASP A 238 26.63 -28.39 14.65
CA ASP A 238 27.12 -28.38 13.26
C ASP A 238 26.44 -27.29 12.42
N LYS A 239 25.13 -27.10 12.60
CA LYS A 239 24.36 -26.07 11.89
C LYS A 239 24.68 -24.67 12.39
N LEU A 240 24.90 -24.51 13.70
CA LEU A 240 25.29 -23.23 14.28
C LEU A 240 26.68 -22.81 13.80
N PHE A 241 27.63 -23.75 13.77
CA PHE A 241 28.97 -23.50 13.26
C PHE A 241 28.93 -23.10 11.78
N GLN A 242 28.12 -23.78 10.97
CA GLN A 242 27.91 -23.40 9.57
C GLN A 242 27.37 -21.96 9.47
N LYS A 243 26.32 -21.62 10.22
CA LYS A 243 25.76 -20.27 10.22
C LYS A 243 26.76 -19.18 10.64
N CYS A 244 27.62 -19.46 11.62
CA CYS A 244 28.67 -18.53 12.02
C CYS A 244 29.74 -18.36 10.93
N THR A 245 30.06 -19.43 10.21
CA THR A 245 31.03 -19.41 9.09
C THR A 245 30.45 -18.69 7.87
N ASP A 246 29.17 -18.91 7.57
CA ASP A 246 28.45 -18.19 6.53
C ASP A 246 28.41 -16.69 6.84
N LEU A 247 28.17 -16.31 8.10
CA LEU A 247 28.17 -14.92 8.53
C LEU A 247 29.56 -14.27 8.44
N GLU A 248 30.62 -14.96 8.87
CA GLU A 248 32.00 -14.51 8.67
C GLU A 248 32.25 -14.23 7.19
N SER A 249 31.88 -15.17 6.31
CA SER A 249 32.10 -15.03 4.86
C SER A 249 31.31 -13.86 4.27
N PHE A 250 30.09 -13.60 4.77
CA PHE A 250 29.26 -12.48 4.35
C PHE A 250 29.79 -11.12 4.81
N LEU A 251 30.47 -11.09 5.96
CA LEU A 251 31.09 -9.90 6.55
C LEU A 251 32.61 -9.85 6.31
N SER A 252 33.09 -10.57 5.30
CA SER A 252 34.48 -10.52 4.86
C SER A 252 34.57 -9.69 3.58
N PHE A 253 35.57 -8.82 3.50
CA PHE A 253 35.93 -8.11 2.29
C PHE A 253 37.44 -8.23 2.08
N GLU A 254 37.85 -8.86 0.97
CA GLU A 254 39.24 -9.18 0.68
C GLU A 254 39.90 -10.01 1.81
N GLU A 255 40.90 -9.46 2.50
CA GLU A 255 41.60 -10.12 3.61
C GLU A 255 41.07 -9.69 4.98
N GLU A 256 40.18 -8.69 5.05
CA GLU A 256 39.60 -8.18 6.29
C GLU A 256 38.27 -8.88 6.61
N LYS A 257 38.04 -9.13 7.89
CA LYS A 257 36.84 -9.78 8.41
C LYS A 257 36.35 -9.04 9.63
N ASP A 258 35.07 -8.66 9.64
CA ASP A 258 34.47 -7.98 10.79
C ASP A 258 34.22 -8.93 11.97
N VAL A 259 34.05 -10.23 11.68
CA VAL A 259 33.68 -11.26 12.67
C VAL A 259 34.46 -12.54 12.41
N CYS A 260 34.99 -13.15 13.47
CA CYS A 260 35.56 -14.48 13.44
C CYS A 260 34.48 -15.52 13.76
N GLY A 261 34.07 -16.34 12.78
CA GLY A 261 33.00 -17.32 12.92
C GLY A 261 33.29 -18.40 13.97
N ARG A 262 34.57 -18.76 14.16
CA ARG A 262 34.99 -19.71 15.20
C ARG A 262 34.83 -19.12 16.61
N GLU A 263 35.20 -17.86 16.80
CA GLU A 263 35.05 -17.16 18.08
C GLU A 263 33.56 -16.94 18.38
N LEU A 264 32.80 -16.41 17.41
CA LEU A 264 31.35 -16.22 17.52
C LEU A 264 30.64 -17.53 17.89
N PHE A 265 30.98 -18.65 17.25
CA PHE A 265 30.40 -19.95 17.60
C PHE A 265 30.68 -20.34 19.05
N SER A 266 31.91 -20.13 19.51
CA SER A 266 32.33 -20.48 20.87
C SER A 266 31.59 -19.61 21.90
N GLU A 267 31.46 -18.30 21.63
CA GLU A 267 30.72 -17.36 22.47
C GLU A 267 29.23 -17.69 22.52
N LEU A 268 28.60 -17.97 21.37
CA LEU A 268 27.18 -18.34 21.31
C LEU A 268 26.90 -19.67 22.01
N LYS A 269 27.85 -20.61 21.95
CA LYS A 269 27.76 -21.89 22.68
C LYS A 269 27.79 -21.67 24.19
N VAL A 270 28.57 -20.70 24.70
CA VAL A 270 28.53 -20.34 26.12
C VAL A 270 27.23 -19.59 26.44
N LEU A 271 26.86 -18.63 25.60
CA LEU A 271 25.70 -17.78 25.77
C LEU A 271 24.39 -18.58 25.90
N ARG A 272 24.21 -19.62 25.07
CA ARG A 272 22.99 -20.46 25.12
C ARG A 272 22.83 -21.22 26.45
N GLU A 273 23.93 -21.55 27.14
CA GLU A 273 23.91 -22.29 28.40
C GLU A 273 23.60 -21.37 29.59
N ILE A 274 24.08 -20.12 29.53
CA ILE A 274 23.88 -19.13 30.60
C ILE A 274 22.56 -18.37 30.48
N LEU A 275 21.95 -18.34 29.28
CA LEU A 275 20.73 -17.58 29.02
C LEU A 275 19.52 -18.14 29.79
N PRO A 276 18.88 -17.34 30.66
CA PRO A 276 17.67 -17.75 31.37
C PRO A 276 16.55 -18.18 30.42
N ALA A 277 15.68 -19.09 30.86
CA ALA A 277 14.53 -19.55 30.08
C ALA A 277 13.56 -18.40 29.72
N GLU A 278 13.51 -17.36 30.56
CA GLU A 278 12.64 -16.20 30.43
C GLU A 278 13.08 -15.24 29.31
N VAL A 279 14.35 -15.28 28.89
CA VAL A 279 14.88 -14.42 27.84
C VAL A 279 14.53 -15.02 26.47
N VAL A 280 13.58 -14.37 25.78
CA VAL A 280 13.05 -14.82 24.48
C VAL A 280 13.21 -13.81 23.35
N THR A 281 13.78 -12.63 23.64
CA THR A 281 13.97 -11.56 22.65
C THR A 281 15.44 -11.15 22.56
N ALA A 282 15.88 -10.69 21.38
CA ALA A 282 17.24 -10.16 21.19
C ALA A 282 17.55 -8.99 22.14
N ALA A 283 16.59 -8.08 22.36
CA ALA A 283 16.73 -7.01 23.34
C ALA A 283 16.88 -7.55 24.78
N GLY A 284 16.23 -8.69 25.09
CA GLY A 284 16.42 -9.39 26.35
C GLY A 284 17.83 -9.97 26.51
N ILE A 285 18.41 -10.53 25.44
CA ILE A 285 19.80 -11.00 25.43
C ILE A 285 20.75 -9.84 25.73
N LEU A 286 20.60 -8.70 25.02
CA LEU A 286 21.46 -7.53 25.23
C LEU A 286 21.37 -6.99 26.67
N ARG A 287 20.16 -6.94 27.23
CA ARG A 287 19.97 -6.56 28.65
C ARG A 287 20.59 -7.54 29.62
N PHE A 288 20.60 -8.83 29.28
CA PHE A 288 21.24 -9.87 30.09
C PHE A 288 22.76 -9.74 30.04
N MET A 289 23.33 -9.56 28.86
CA MET A 289 24.77 -9.34 28.68
C MET A 289 25.27 -8.09 29.41
N ASN A 290 24.50 -6.99 29.39
CA ASN A 290 24.86 -5.76 30.11
C ASN A 290 24.77 -5.86 31.65
N ARG A 291 24.25 -6.96 32.19
CA ARG A 291 24.15 -7.20 33.64
C ARG A 291 25.26 -8.10 34.19
N ILE A 292 25.99 -8.79 33.31
CA ILE A 292 27.12 -9.66 33.63
C ILE A 292 28.40 -8.85 33.47
#